data_AF-A0A2V8VU08-F1
#
_entry.id   AF-A0A2V8VU08-F1
#
_cell.length_a   1.000
_cell.length_b   1.000
_cell.length_c   1.000
_cell.angle_alpha   90.00
_cell.angle_beta   90.00
_cell.angle_gamma   90.00
#
_symmetry.space_group_name_H-M   'P 1'
#
loop_
_entity.id
_entity.type
_entity.pdbx_description
1 polymer ?
#
loop_
_entity_poly.entity_id
_entity_poly.type
_entity_poly.pdbx_seq_one_letter_code
_entity_poly.pdbx_strand_id
1 'polypeptide(L)'
;MNIDAHGGVDLHIKIFEPERLVPLAPAIEHLAGCGFDNPKDREIEGDWIFSGSCAGAFRKRGLLVGGQLDFAPLMEILKQAKVDRIEVIVRHPRSGFSQFLDSGWTIETTAQSIEYRKTLTPAPLVPPVRLAFGYRLINFLPISLLLFPVGLSLIMRWAALRARQTDPVVVWFTYWSLFGWMISGVWLLWIEGSTVLDCAALARFLLNDSPWAPLLQVTFYVVPPILAQLVCTVASGAVLARAGGEQWMLPVSMKHAFWHEPVTIWPILCLWAGVASLTLFNQVALGLACLAIAYAAHVVLVGLWLRLQKLSRYELPPGDLRSRILELALKAGVTLKEIYLLPATEGRLGGPFMIRRRRLILSDVLLRVLKKNETEAVLARQFVHLRRHHRAILLGSAVVSLPLIYRFSHLAMVEGRLPWALRGPLLVWITPVLLYLLWRRFERTADTEAVELTGDREALAHALPKITQLNVIGFYWRRFEQRFFPNGGAGDLQQLPEALPAREEGSLVGANAGDAKRLVSAD
;
A
#
# COMPACT_ATOMS: atom_id res chain seq x y z
N MET A 1 -30.51 -22.81 11.27
CA MET A 1 -31.10 -21.54 10.79
C MET A 1 -30.00 -20.69 10.19
N ASN A 2 -30.11 -20.34 8.91
CA ASN A 2 -29.18 -19.43 8.24
C ASN A 2 -29.89 -18.09 8.02
N ILE A 3 -29.30 -17.01 8.52
CA ILE A 3 -29.84 -15.66 8.40
C ILE A 3 -28.99 -14.93 7.37
N ASP A 4 -29.57 -14.29 6.37
CA ASP A 4 -28.83 -13.57 5.33
C ASP A 4 -28.57 -12.09 5.70
N ALA A 5 -27.87 -11.34 4.84
CA ALA A 5 -27.54 -9.93 5.11
C ALA A 5 -28.73 -8.96 4.92
N HIS A 6 -29.88 -9.44 4.45
CA HIS A 6 -31.13 -8.70 4.36
C HIS A 6 -32.06 -8.98 5.55
N GLY A 7 -31.74 -10.00 6.35
CA GLY A 7 -32.58 -10.46 7.46
C GLY A 7 -33.56 -11.56 7.06
N GLY A 8 -33.41 -12.12 5.86
CA GLY A 8 -34.07 -13.35 5.47
C GLY A 8 -33.51 -14.55 6.23
N VAL A 9 -34.33 -15.57 6.41
CA VAL A 9 -34.03 -16.78 7.17
C VAL A 9 -34.35 -18.01 6.33
N ASP A 10 -33.34 -18.86 6.16
CA ASP A 10 -33.51 -20.23 5.71
C ASP A 10 -33.48 -21.15 6.93
N LEU A 11 -34.59 -21.84 7.17
CA LEU A 11 -34.75 -22.75 8.29
C LEU A 11 -34.76 -24.20 7.78
N HIS A 12 -33.98 -25.03 8.46
CA HIS A 12 -33.99 -26.48 8.29
C HIS A 12 -34.12 -27.10 9.67
N ILE A 13 -35.13 -27.94 9.85
CA ILE A 13 -35.34 -28.74 11.07
C ILE A 13 -35.40 -30.20 10.64
N LYS A 14 -34.70 -31.05 11.37
CA LYS A 14 -34.74 -32.49 11.22
C LYS A 14 -35.01 -33.10 12.59
N ILE A 15 -36.09 -33.84 12.71
CA ILE A 15 -36.48 -34.58 13.91
C ILE A 15 -36.32 -36.07 13.60
N PHE A 16 -35.59 -36.77 14.45
CA PHE A 16 -35.36 -38.21 14.29
C PHE A 16 -36.45 -38.98 15.05
N GLU A 17 -37.05 -39.98 14.40
CA GLU A 17 -38.00 -40.93 14.99
C GLU A 17 -39.10 -40.30 15.87
N PRO A 18 -39.93 -39.36 15.35
CA PRO A 18 -40.96 -38.71 16.16
C PRO A 18 -42.06 -39.70 16.56
N GLU A 19 -42.46 -39.72 17.84
CA GLU A 19 -43.59 -40.55 18.28
C GLU A 19 -44.95 -40.05 17.77
N ARG A 20 -45.05 -38.75 17.43
CA ARG A 20 -46.30 -38.13 16.98
C ARG A 20 -46.06 -37.05 15.93
N LEU A 21 -46.79 -37.14 14.83
CA LEU A 21 -46.78 -36.14 13.75
C LEU A 21 -47.72 -34.97 14.13
N VAL A 22 -47.15 -33.83 14.53
CA VAL A 22 -47.83 -32.53 14.74
C VAL A 22 -47.23 -31.45 13.81
N PRO A 23 -48.01 -30.85 12.89
CA PRO A 23 -47.46 -29.96 11.86
C PRO A 23 -46.61 -28.84 12.46
N LEU A 24 -45.37 -28.71 11.97
CA LEU A 24 -44.38 -27.79 12.54
C LEU A 24 -44.53 -26.36 12.02
N ALA A 25 -45.15 -26.20 10.85
CA ALA A 25 -45.25 -24.92 10.15
C ALA A 25 -45.74 -23.76 11.05
N PRO A 26 -46.85 -23.89 11.83
CA PRO A 26 -47.36 -22.78 12.65
C PRO A 26 -46.40 -22.35 13.77
N ALA A 27 -45.74 -23.30 14.44
CA ALA A 27 -44.75 -22.97 15.48
C ALA A 27 -43.49 -22.35 14.89
N ILE A 28 -43.10 -22.79 13.69
CA ILE A 28 -41.96 -22.25 12.97
C ILE A 28 -42.22 -20.81 12.48
N GLU A 29 -43.42 -20.52 12.00
CA GLU A 29 -43.84 -19.15 11.64
C GLU A 29 -43.80 -18.23 12.86
N HIS A 30 -44.22 -18.71 14.03
CA HIS A 30 -44.13 -17.95 15.27
C HIS A 30 -42.68 -17.76 15.75
N LEU A 31 -41.84 -18.79 15.60
CA LEU A 31 -40.41 -18.73 15.93
C LEU A 31 -39.68 -17.64 15.15
N ALA A 32 -39.91 -17.57 13.84
CA ALA A 32 -39.27 -16.60 12.95
C ALA A 32 -40.00 -15.26 12.89
N GLY A 33 -41.26 -15.20 13.35
CA GLY A 33 -42.12 -14.01 13.29
C GLY A 33 -42.56 -13.65 11.87
N CYS A 34 -42.62 -14.62 10.96
CA CYS A 34 -42.96 -14.40 9.55
C CYS A 34 -43.49 -15.66 8.85
N GLY A 35 -44.23 -15.46 7.75
CA GLY A 35 -44.71 -16.56 6.89
C GLY A 35 -43.59 -17.10 5.99
N PHE A 36 -43.56 -18.43 5.82
CA PHE A 36 -42.57 -19.11 5.00
C PHE A 36 -43.06 -19.32 3.56
N ASP A 37 -42.19 -19.10 2.59
CA ASP A 37 -42.47 -19.33 1.17
C ASP A 37 -42.27 -20.82 0.84
N ASN A 38 -43.32 -21.48 0.32
CA ASN A 38 -43.29 -22.90 -0.07
C ASN A 38 -42.68 -23.85 0.98
N PRO A 39 -43.21 -23.88 2.22
CA PRO A 39 -42.67 -24.74 3.27
C PRO A 39 -42.76 -26.21 2.83
N LYS A 40 -41.64 -26.92 2.91
CA LYS A 40 -41.58 -28.37 2.71
C LYS A 40 -41.61 -29.02 4.08
N ASP A 41 -42.76 -29.59 4.42
CA ASP A 41 -42.99 -30.31 5.66
C ASP A 41 -43.32 -31.77 5.30
N ARG A 42 -42.33 -32.68 5.41
CA ARG A 42 -42.44 -34.07 4.91
C ARG A 42 -41.68 -35.06 5.78
N GLU A 43 -42.22 -36.27 5.89
CA GLU A 43 -41.54 -37.43 6.46
C GLU A 43 -40.71 -38.15 5.39
N ILE A 44 -39.44 -38.44 5.69
CA ILE A 44 -38.50 -39.13 4.81
C ILE A 44 -37.77 -40.17 5.65
N GLU A 45 -37.94 -41.46 5.34
CA GLU A 45 -37.24 -42.57 6.01
C GLU A 45 -37.43 -42.61 7.55
N GLY A 46 -38.61 -42.20 8.03
CA GLY A 46 -38.92 -42.13 9.47
C GLY A 46 -38.38 -40.87 10.18
N ASP A 47 -37.62 -40.03 9.46
CA ASP A 47 -37.21 -38.71 9.93
C ASP A 47 -38.19 -37.65 9.43
N TRP A 48 -38.51 -36.70 10.29
CA TRP A 48 -39.33 -35.58 9.91
C TRP A 48 -38.49 -34.36 9.57
N ILE A 49 -38.60 -33.89 8.33
CA ILE A 49 -37.82 -32.77 7.81
C ILE A 49 -38.74 -31.61 7.46
N PHE A 50 -38.48 -30.46 8.08
CA PHE A 50 -39.02 -29.18 7.67
C PHE A 50 -37.93 -28.33 7.00
N SER A 51 -38.25 -27.73 5.86
CA SER A 51 -37.42 -26.67 5.28
C SER A 51 -38.26 -25.56 4.66
N GLY A 52 -37.83 -24.32 4.85
CA GLY A 52 -38.48 -23.15 4.27
C GLY A 52 -37.61 -21.91 4.38
N SER A 53 -37.92 -20.92 3.54
CA SER A 53 -37.30 -19.59 3.58
C SER A 53 -38.33 -18.50 3.91
N CYS A 54 -37.89 -17.44 4.58
CA CYS A 54 -38.70 -16.26 4.84
C CYS A 54 -37.84 -14.99 4.78
N ALA A 55 -38.25 -13.98 4.01
CA ALA A 55 -37.48 -12.74 3.83
C ALA A 55 -37.63 -11.69 4.97
N GLY A 56 -38.57 -11.89 5.91
CA GLY A 56 -39.00 -10.86 6.87
C GLY A 56 -38.69 -11.11 8.35
N ALA A 57 -37.96 -12.17 8.68
CA ALA A 57 -37.72 -12.58 10.06
C ALA A 57 -36.89 -11.56 10.86
N PHE A 58 -35.91 -10.92 10.22
CA PHE A 58 -35.10 -9.88 10.83
C PHE A 58 -35.25 -8.56 10.08
N ARG A 59 -35.29 -7.44 10.81
CA ARG A 59 -35.42 -6.10 10.22
C ARG A 59 -34.05 -5.48 9.98
N LYS A 60 -33.77 -5.11 8.73
CA LYS A 60 -32.61 -4.32 8.36
C LYS A 60 -32.86 -2.82 8.55
N ARG A 61 -32.01 -2.15 9.31
CA ARG A 61 -31.95 -0.69 9.49
C ARG A 61 -30.57 -0.19 9.10
N GLY A 62 -30.41 0.24 7.85
CA GLY A 62 -29.11 0.61 7.29
C GLY A 62 -28.17 -0.59 7.21
N LEU A 63 -27.05 -0.53 7.94
CA LEU A 63 -26.06 -1.62 8.00
C LEU A 63 -26.22 -2.52 9.22
N LEU A 64 -27.34 -2.44 9.94
CA LEU A 64 -27.65 -3.30 11.08
C LEU A 64 -28.87 -4.16 10.75
N VAL A 65 -28.78 -5.44 11.06
CA VAL A 65 -29.87 -6.42 10.97
C VAL A 65 -30.15 -6.91 12.39
N GLY A 66 -31.41 -6.86 12.82
CA GLY A 66 -31.79 -7.26 14.17
C GLY A 66 -33.19 -7.83 14.25
N GLY A 67 -33.38 -8.74 15.19
CA GLY A 67 -34.61 -9.49 15.36
C GLY A 67 -34.60 -10.33 16.64
N GLN A 68 -35.68 -11.07 16.83
CA GLN A 68 -35.90 -11.90 17.99
C GLN A 68 -36.44 -13.25 17.53
N LEU A 69 -35.89 -14.32 18.09
CA LEU A 69 -36.35 -15.69 17.86
C LEU A 69 -37.10 -16.17 19.09
N ASP A 70 -38.36 -16.56 18.93
CA ASP A 70 -39.17 -17.10 20.03
C ASP A 70 -39.26 -18.63 19.94
N PHE A 71 -38.47 -19.31 20.77
CA PHE A 71 -38.44 -20.77 20.78
C PHE A 71 -39.64 -21.39 21.51
N ALA A 72 -40.41 -20.64 22.30
CA ALA A 72 -41.44 -21.21 23.16
C ALA A 72 -42.49 -22.08 22.40
N PRO A 73 -43.09 -21.61 21.28
CA PRO A 73 -44.09 -22.42 20.56
C PRO A 73 -43.51 -23.71 19.99
N LEU A 74 -42.26 -23.67 19.51
CA LEU A 74 -41.57 -24.84 18.99
C LEU A 74 -41.28 -25.85 20.11
N MET A 75 -40.85 -25.38 21.29
CA MET A 75 -40.57 -26.24 22.44
C MET A 75 -41.83 -26.95 22.94
N GLU A 76 -42.99 -26.30 22.90
CA GLU A 76 -44.27 -26.93 23.26
C GLU A 76 -44.63 -28.10 22.32
N ILE A 77 -44.49 -27.91 21.00
CA ILE A 77 -44.76 -28.97 20.03
C ILE A 77 -43.76 -30.12 20.18
N LEU A 78 -42.47 -29.82 20.35
CA LEU A 78 -41.44 -30.84 20.48
C LEU A 78 -41.57 -31.65 21.78
N LYS A 79 -42.08 -31.03 22.85
CA LYS A 79 -42.46 -31.73 24.08
C LYS A 79 -43.64 -32.69 23.86
N GLN A 80 -44.64 -32.30 23.07
CA GLN A 80 -45.76 -33.19 22.71
C GLN A 80 -45.32 -34.38 21.85
N ALA A 81 -44.30 -34.17 21.01
CA ALA A 81 -43.67 -35.21 20.20
C ALA A 81 -42.63 -36.06 20.96
N LYS A 82 -42.46 -35.83 22.27
CA LYS A 82 -41.49 -36.50 23.16
C LYS A 82 -40.03 -36.44 22.67
N VAL A 83 -39.62 -35.32 22.09
CA VAL A 83 -38.22 -35.08 21.73
C VAL A 83 -37.43 -34.72 22.98
N ASP A 84 -36.37 -35.45 23.31
CA ASP A 84 -35.61 -35.20 24.55
C ASP A 84 -34.63 -34.03 24.44
N ARG A 85 -34.04 -33.82 23.25
CA ARG A 85 -32.97 -32.84 23.03
C ARG A 85 -33.05 -32.26 21.63
N ILE A 86 -32.72 -30.97 21.52
CA ILE A 86 -32.70 -30.24 20.25
C ILE A 86 -31.35 -29.53 20.15
N GLU A 87 -30.65 -29.74 19.05
CA GLU A 87 -29.49 -28.94 18.71
C GLU A 87 -29.92 -27.76 17.85
N VAL A 88 -29.73 -26.54 18.38
CA VAL A 88 -30.04 -25.31 17.66
C VAL A 88 -28.76 -24.69 17.15
N ILE A 89 -28.70 -24.49 15.84
CA ILE A 89 -27.61 -23.82 15.14
C ILE A 89 -28.18 -22.57 14.47
N VAL A 90 -27.72 -21.40 14.89
CA VAL A 90 -28.05 -20.10 14.28
C VAL A 90 -26.80 -19.55 13.63
N ARG A 91 -26.85 -19.31 12.32
CA ARG A 91 -25.72 -18.81 11.54
C ARG A 91 -26.09 -17.51 10.85
N HIS A 92 -25.18 -16.54 10.85
CA HIS A 92 -25.33 -15.32 10.06
C HIS A 92 -23.99 -14.91 9.39
N PRO A 93 -24.00 -14.07 8.34
CA PRO A 93 -22.81 -13.56 7.71
C PRO A 93 -21.85 -12.90 8.70
N ARG A 94 -20.56 -13.11 8.47
CA ARG A 94 -19.53 -12.41 9.23
C ARG A 94 -19.73 -10.90 9.07
N SER A 95 -19.65 -10.16 10.17
CA SER A 95 -19.89 -8.73 10.20
C SER A 95 -19.05 -8.06 11.30
N GLY A 96 -18.89 -6.74 11.21
CA GLY A 96 -18.06 -5.97 12.15
C GLY A 96 -18.63 -5.87 13.57
N PHE A 97 -19.90 -6.23 13.75
CA PHE A 97 -20.60 -6.27 15.01
C PHE A 97 -21.55 -7.46 15.01
N SER A 98 -21.51 -8.26 16.08
CA SER A 98 -22.56 -9.23 16.37
C SER A 98 -22.82 -9.27 17.87
N GLN A 99 -24.10 -9.29 18.24
CA GLN A 99 -24.57 -9.37 19.60
C GLN A 99 -25.68 -10.40 19.70
N PHE A 100 -25.45 -11.39 20.56
CA PHE A 100 -26.36 -12.46 20.88
C PHE A 100 -26.65 -12.40 22.38
N LEU A 101 -27.86 -11.99 22.76
CA LEU A 101 -28.24 -11.70 24.15
C LEU A 101 -28.78 -12.95 24.87
N ASP A 102 -28.01 -14.04 24.86
CA ASP A 102 -28.26 -15.22 25.69
C ASP A 102 -26.93 -15.90 26.06
N SER A 103 -26.85 -16.43 27.29
CA SER A 103 -25.66 -17.09 27.81
C SER A 103 -25.67 -18.59 27.50
N GLY A 104 -24.49 -19.22 27.41
CA GLY A 104 -24.36 -20.67 27.23
C GLY A 104 -24.47 -21.16 25.77
N TRP A 105 -24.31 -20.28 24.78
CA TRP A 105 -24.11 -20.66 23.38
C TRP A 105 -22.62 -20.81 23.08
N THR A 106 -22.24 -21.84 22.33
CA THR A 106 -20.91 -21.95 21.75
C THR A 106 -20.88 -21.12 20.46
N ILE A 107 -19.82 -20.34 20.28
CA ILE A 107 -19.66 -19.43 19.15
C ILE A 107 -18.50 -19.92 18.29
N GLU A 108 -18.78 -20.24 17.03
CA GLU A 108 -17.77 -20.59 16.05
C GLU A 108 -17.72 -19.51 14.97
N THR A 109 -16.53 -18.93 14.76
CA THR A 109 -16.35 -17.86 13.76
C THR A 109 -15.55 -18.40 12.59
N THR A 110 -16.16 -18.39 11.41
CA THR A 110 -15.50 -18.73 10.14
C THR A 110 -15.15 -17.48 9.35
N ALA A 111 -14.48 -17.64 8.21
CA ALA A 111 -14.18 -16.53 7.29
C ALA A 111 -15.42 -15.96 6.58
N GLN A 112 -16.55 -16.66 6.62
CA GLN A 112 -17.79 -16.28 5.92
C GLN A 112 -18.95 -16.01 6.88
N SER A 113 -18.96 -16.64 8.05
CA SER A 113 -20.12 -16.62 8.94
C SER A 113 -19.75 -16.78 10.40
N ILE A 114 -20.66 -16.37 11.27
CA ILE A 114 -20.63 -16.64 12.71
C ILE A 114 -21.76 -17.61 13.00
N GLU A 115 -21.43 -18.70 13.68
CA GLU A 115 -22.34 -19.77 14.08
C GLU A 115 -22.49 -19.78 15.60
N TYR A 116 -23.73 -19.84 16.06
CA TYR A 116 -24.12 -20.03 17.44
C TYR A 116 -24.74 -21.41 17.58
N ARG A 117 -24.19 -22.23 18.46
CA ARG A 117 -24.68 -23.58 18.72
C ARG A 117 -25.07 -23.74 20.18
N LYS A 118 -26.21 -24.36 20.44
CA LYS A 118 -26.66 -24.71 21.80
C LYS A 118 -27.58 -25.92 21.75
N THR A 119 -27.38 -26.84 22.68
CA THR A 119 -28.32 -27.93 22.92
C THR A 119 -29.37 -27.44 23.91
N LEU A 120 -30.63 -27.48 23.50
CA LEU A 120 -31.79 -27.13 24.31
C LEU A 120 -32.54 -28.40 24.70
N THR A 121 -33.07 -28.41 25.91
CA THR A 121 -34.06 -29.39 26.37
C THR A 121 -35.44 -28.73 26.31
N PRO A 122 -36.48 -29.38 25.77
CA PRO A 122 -37.81 -28.78 25.69
C PRO A 122 -38.35 -28.40 27.07
N ALA A 123 -38.47 -27.09 27.31
CA ALA A 123 -38.98 -26.51 28.55
C ALA A 123 -40.06 -25.47 28.22
N PRO A 124 -41.09 -25.32 29.08
CA PRO A 124 -42.22 -24.43 28.80
C PRO A 124 -41.88 -22.93 28.88
N LEU A 125 -40.75 -22.55 29.48
CA LEU A 125 -40.29 -21.17 29.55
C LEU A 125 -38.88 -21.07 28.95
N VAL A 126 -38.80 -20.74 27.67
CA VAL A 126 -37.54 -20.35 27.01
C VAL A 126 -37.61 -18.87 26.70
N PRO A 127 -36.73 -18.03 27.28
CA PRO A 127 -36.73 -16.61 26.97
C PRO A 127 -36.40 -16.40 25.49
N PRO A 128 -37.00 -15.40 24.84
CA PRO A 128 -36.76 -15.18 23.44
C PRO A 128 -35.34 -14.65 23.21
N VAL A 129 -34.71 -15.14 22.14
CA VAL A 129 -33.32 -14.88 21.86
C VAL A 129 -33.21 -13.67 20.93
N ARG A 130 -32.54 -12.61 21.39
CA ARG A 130 -32.31 -11.41 20.59
C ARG A 130 -30.95 -11.48 19.91
N LEU A 131 -30.96 -11.32 18.60
CA LEU A 131 -29.78 -11.27 17.76
C LEU A 131 -29.75 -9.97 16.98
N ALA A 132 -28.59 -9.31 16.98
CA ALA A 132 -28.32 -8.15 16.15
C ALA A 132 -26.90 -8.22 15.59
N PHE A 133 -26.74 -8.03 14.29
CA PHE A 133 -25.45 -8.06 13.62
C PHE A 133 -25.35 -7.01 12.50
N GLY A 134 -24.14 -6.71 12.03
CA GLY A 134 -23.91 -5.73 10.97
C GLY A 134 -22.71 -4.82 11.22
N TYR A 135 -22.81 -3.55 10.84
CA TYR A 135 -21.74 -2.56 10.96
C TYR A 135 -22.23 -1.28 11.66
N ARG A 136 -21.45 -0.82 12.63
CA ARG A 136 -21.64 0.44 13.36
C ARG A 136 -20.67 1.50 12.84
N LEU A 137 -20.93 2.77 13.15
CA LEU A 137 -20.05 3.90 12.77
C LEU A 137 -18.59 3.69 13.23
N ILE A 138 -18.38 3.09 14.40
CA ILE A 138 -17.03 2.81 14.93
C ILE A 138 -16.24 1.82 14.06
N ASN A 139 -16.92 0.91 13.34
CA ASN A 139 -16.24 0.01 12.41
C ASN A 139 -15.57 0.77 11.25
N PHE A 140 -16.04 1.98 10.93
CA PHE A 140 -15.50 2.84 9.87
C PHE A 140 -14.39 3.79 10.34
N LEU A 141 -13.99 3.72 11.61
CA LEU A 141 -12.87 4.52 12.14
C LEU A 141 -11.57 4.37 11.33
N PRO A 142 -11.22 3.21 10.75
CA PRO A 142 -10.04 3.11 9.87
C PRO A 142 -10.07 4.06 8.66
N ILE A 143 -11.25 4.50 8.20
CA ILE A 143 -11.36 5.50 7.11
C ILE A 143 -10.78 6.85 7.55
N SER A 144 -10.87 7.23 8.84
CA SER A 144 -10.29 8.48 9.32
C SER A 144 -8.77 8.50 9.21
N LEU A 145 -8.12 7.34 9.13
CA LEU A 145 -6.67 7.25 8.89
C LEU A 145 -6.27 7.84 7.53
N LEU A 146 -7.19 7.84 6.54
CA LEU A 146 -6.97 8.47 5.24
C LEU A 146 -7.04 10.01 5.30
N LEU A 147 -7.54 10.60 6.39
CA LEU A 147 -7.53 12.05 6.58
C LEU A 147 -6.18 12.57 7.07
N PHE A 148 -5.39 11.73 7.75
CA PHE A 148 -4.05 12.06 8.21
C PHE A 148 -3.11 12.55 7.07
N PRO A 149 -2.93 11.83 5.95
CA PRO A 149 -2.09 12.30 4.85
C PRO A 149 -2.61 13.60 4.23
N VAL A 150 -3.93 13.80 4.19
CA VAL A 150 -4.52 15.06 3.70
C VAL A 150 -4.12 16.21 4.61
N GLY A 151 -4.30 16.07 5.93
CA GLY A 151 -3.86 17.07 6.91
C GLY A 151 -2.36 17.35 6.84
N LEU A 152 -1.54 16.29 6.77
CA LEU A 152 -0.09 16.42 6.64
C LEU A 152 0.30 17.14 5.33
N SER A 153 -0.36 16.81 4.21
CA SER A 153 -0.11 17.47 2.92
C SER A 153 -0.43 18.97 2.97
N LEU A 154 -1.47 19.37 3.71
CA LEU A 154 -1.85 20.77 3.92
C LEU A 154 -0.84 21.49 4.81
N ILE A 155 -0.35 20.84 5.87
CA ILE A 155 0.72 21.37 6.73
C ILE A 155 2.02 21.55 5.93
N MET A 156 2.41 20.53 5.16
CA MET A 156 3.58 20.60 4.29
C MET A 156 3.45 21.69 3.24
N ARG A 157 2.27 21.82 2.62
CA ARG A 157 1.96 22.91 1.67
C ARG A 157 2.13 24.26 2.34
N TRP A 158 1.54 24.44 3.52
CA TRP A 158 1.61 25.69 4.28
C TRP A 158 3.06 26.05 4.63
N ALA A 159 3.84 25.07 5.10
CA ALA A 159 5.26 25.27 5.42
C ALA A 159 6.07 25.63 4.16
N ALA A 160 5.86 24.91 3.06
CA ALA A 160 6.51 25.18 1.78
C ALA A 160 6.21 26.57 1.25
N LEU A 161 4.95 27.03 1.33
CA LEU A 161 4.55 28.37 0.88
C LEU A 161 5.08 29.51 1.76
N ARG A 162 5.31 29.25 3.06
CA ARG A 162 5.88 30.23 4.00
C ARG A 162 7.40 30.37 3.91
N ALA A 163 8.11 29.34 3.43
CA ALA A 163 9.56 29.36 3.26
C ALA A 163 9.99 30.25 2.09
N ARG A 164 9.67 31.56 2.10
CA ARG A 164 9.94 32.51 0.99
C ARG A 164 11.43 32.73 0.74
N GLN A 165 12.26 32.59 1.76
CA GLN A 165 13.72 32.80 1.71
C GLN A 165 14.51 31.54 1.34
N THR A 166 13.85 30.42 1.00
CA THR A 166 14.52 29.18 0.59
C THR A 166 14.36 28.99 -0.91
N ASP A 167 15.42 28.51 -1.57
CA ASP A 167 15.39 28.18 -2.99
C ASP A 167 14.17 27.28 -3.33
N PRO A 168 13.28 27.70 -4.25
CA PRO A 168 12.11 26.93 -4.66
C PRO A 168 12.43 25.48 -5.07
N VAL A 169 13.63 25.24 -5.63
CA VAL A 169 14.09 23.91 -6.05
C VAL A 169 14.33 22.99 -4.86
N VAL A 170 14.92 23.51 -3.78
CA VAL A 170 15.16 22.75 -2.54
C VAL A 170 13.85 22.41 -1.86
N VAL A 171 12.92 23.36 -1.82
CA VAL A 171 11.56 23.16 -1.30
C VAL A 171 10.84 22.07 -2.11
N TRP A 172 10.97 22.10 -3.43
CA TRP A 172 10.40 21.10 -4.35
C TRP A 172 10.89 19.68 -4.06
N PHE A 173 12.20 19.44 -4.10
CA PHE A 173 12.76 18.09 -3.90
C PHE A 173 12.40 17.52 -2.53
N THR A 174 12.47 18.36 -1.50
CA THR A 174 12.09 17.99 -0.13
C THR A 174 10.63 17.62 -0.03
N TYR A 175 9.75 18.46 -0.60
CA TYR A 175 8.32 18.22 -0.60
C TYR A 175 7.98 16.92 -1.32
N TRP A 176 8.54 16.69 -2.50
CA TRP A 176 8.23 15.51 -3.30
C TRP A 176 8.75 14.22 -2.67
N SER A 177 9.92 14.27 -2.04
CA SER A 177 10.44 13.12 -1.31
C SER A 177 9.54 12.76 -0.11
N LEU A 178 9.14 13.74 0.71
CA LEU A 178 8.20 13.52 1.82
C LEU A 178 6.84 13.03 1.31
N PHE A 179 6.35 13.61 0.22
CA PHE A 179 5.08 13.22 -0.40
C PHE A 179 5.10 11.74 -0.82
N GLY A 180 6.16 11.29 -1.51
CA GLY A 180 6.29 9.88 -1.90
C GLY A 180 6.30 8.92 -0.72
N TRP A 181 7.01 9.26 0.36
CA TRP A 181 6.99 8.47 1.61
C TRP A 181 5.61 8.44 2.26
N MET A 182 4.95 9.59 2.33
CA MET A 182 3.59 9.72 2.88
C MET A 182 2.61 8.86 2.10
N ILE A 183 2.56 8.98 0.76
CA ILE A 183 1.66 8.18 -0.08
C ILE A 183 1.96 6.68 0.06
N SER A 184 3.22 6.27 0.07
CA SER A 184 3.58 4.87 0.32
C SER A 184 3.06 4.39 1.68
N GLY A 185 3.19 5.21 2.71
CA GLY A 185 2.64 4.94 4.04
C GLY A 185 1.12 4.82 4.05
N VAL A 186 0.40 5.65 3.29
CA VAL A 186 -1.07 5.57 3.15
C VAL A 186 -1.49 4.22 2.59
N TRP A 187 -0.83 3.74 1.54
CA TRP A 187 -1.15 2.45 0.95
C TRP A 187 -0.93 1.30 1.94
N LEU A 188 0.19 1.29 2.65
CA LEU A 188 0.48 0.26 3.66
C LEU A 188 -0.51 0.30 4.82
N LEU A 189 -0.79 1.50 5.33
CA LEU A 189 -1.67 1.69 6.46
C LEU A 189 -3.14 1.41 6.10
N TRP A 190 -3.54 1.65 4.85
CA TRP A 190 -4.86 1.28 4.37
C TRP A 190 -5.05 -0.23 4.23
N ILE A 191 -4.00 -0.99 3.87
CA ILE A 191 -4.05 -2.46 3.88
C ILE A 191 -4.42 -2.96 5.29
N GLU A 192 -3.80 -2.42 6.34
CA GLU A 192 -4.18 -2.75 7.73
C GLU A 192 -5.57 -2.19 8.11
N GLY A 193 -5.91 -0.97 7.67
CA GLY A 193 -7.23 -0.40 7.94
C GLY A 193 -8.38 -1.21 7.33
N SER A 194 -8.16 -1.79 6.15
CA SER A 194 -9.14 -2.59 5.42
C SER A 194 -9.31 -4.01 5.99
N THR A 195 -8.29 -4.57 6.66
CA THR A 195 -8.43 -5.82 7.42
C THR A 195 -9.23 -5.59 8.70
N VAL A 196 -9.00 -4.48 9.40
CA VAL A 196 -9.78 -4.08 10.59
C VAL A 196 -11.24 -3.81 10.25
N LEU A 197 -11.51 -3.16 9.10
CA LEU A 197 -12.87 -2.94 8.59
C LEU A 197 -13.53 -4.25 8.08
N ASP A 198 -12.74 -5.30 7.85
CA ASP A 198 -13.14 -6.54 7.18
C ASP A 198 -13.87 -6.24 5.86
N CYS A 199 -13.19 -5.53 4.94
CA CYS A 199 -13.76 -5.12 3.65
C CYS A 199 -14.37 -6.29 2.85
N ALA A 200 -13.86 -7.51 3.03
CA ALA A 200 -14.40 -8.72 2.40
C ALA A 200 -15.78 -9.07 2.98
N ALA A 201 -15.90 -9.13 4.31
CA ALA A 201 -17.18 -9.34 4.97
C ALA A 201 -18.17 -8.20 4.68
N LEU A 202 -17.70 -6.94 4.61
CA LEU A 202 -18.55 -5.79 4.31
C LEU A 202 -19.10 -5.86 2.89
N ALA A 203 -18.26 -6.19 1.90
CA ALA A 203 -18.69 -6.32 0.51
C ALA A 203 -19.73 -7.45 0.35
N ARG A 204 -19.50 -8.60 0.99
CA ARG A 204 -20.46 -9.71 1.01
C ARG A 204 -21.76 -9.34 1.72
N PHE A 205 -21.69 -8.62 2.83
CA PHE A 205 -22.87 -8.13 3.55
C PHE A 205 -23.69 -7.13 2.71
N LEU A 206 -23.03 -6.24 1.98
CA LEU A 206 -23.71 -5.26 1.12
C LEU A 206 -24.37 -5.90 -0.10
N LEU A 207 -23.76 -6.95 -0.65
CA LEU A 207 -24.25 -7.63 -1.86
C LEU A 207 -24.88 -9.00 -1.57
N ASN A 208 -25.14 -9.35 -0.32
CA ASN A 208 -25.72 -10.63 0.13
C ASN A 208 -25.07 -11.86 -0.52
N ASP A 209 -23.74 -11.96 -0.41
CA ASP A 209 -22.94 -13.05 -1.00
C ASP A 209 -23.09 -13.22 -2.52
N SER A 210 -23.52 -12.16 -3.23
CA SER A 210 -23.53 -12.11 -4.70
C SER A 210 -22.16 -12.42 -5.31
N PRO A 211 -22.10 -13.01 -6.51
CA PRO A 211 -20.83 -13.20 -7.24
C PRO A 211 -20.05 -11.91 -7.49
N TRP A 212 -20.68 -10.74 -7.37
CA TRP A 212 -20.03 -9.43 -7.51
C TRP A 212 -19.34 -8.93 -6.23
N ALA A 213 -19.50 -9.61 -5.09
CA ALA A 213 -18.86 -9.24 -3.83
C ALA A 213 -17.33 -9.10 -3.91
N PRO A 214 -16.57 -9.98 -4.61
CA PRO A 214 -15.13 -9.81 -4.77
C PRO A 214 -14.74 -8.53 -5.53
N LEU A 215 -15.55 -8.10 -6.51
CA LEU A 215 -15.30 -6.87 -7.26
C LEU A 215 -15.48 -5.63 -6.37
N LEU A 216 -16.53 -5.61 -5.57
CA LEU A 216 -16.76 -4.55 -4.59
C LEU A 216 -15.66 -4.54 -3.51
N GLN A 217 -15.23 -5.71 -3.06
CA GLN A 217 -14.10 -5.86 -2.14
C GLN A 217 -12.83 -5.22 -2.72
N VAL A 218 -12.45 -5.53 -3.96
CA VAL A 218 -11.28 -4.91 -4.64
C VAL A 218 -11.42 -3.39 -4.69
N THR A 219 -12.64 -2.90 -4.93
CA THR A 219 -12.93 -1.47 -4.94
C THR A 219 -12.65 -0.83 -3.57
N PHE A 220 -13.03 -1.47 -2.46
CA PHE A 220 -12.69 -0.99 -1.12
C PHE A 220 -11.19 -1.01 -0.80
N TYR A 221 -10.42 -1.94 -1.37
CA TYR A 221 -8.96 -1.94 -1.21
C TYR A 221 -8.27 -0.84 -2.00
N VAL A 222 -8.77 -0.50 -3.19
CA VAL A 222 -8.03 0.32 -4.16
C VAL A 222 -8.51 1.77 -4.21
N VAL A 223 -9.82 2.01 -4.18
CA VAL A 223 -10.37 3.36 -4.39
C VAL A 223 -10.02 4.35 -3.27
N PRO A 224 -10.16 4.01 -1.98
CA PRO A 224 -9.88 4.96 -0.91
C PRO A 224 -8.45 5.54 -0.90
N PRO A 225 -7.36 4.75 -1.03
CA PRO A 225 -6.01 5.31 -1.08
C PRO A 225 -5.75 6.11 -2.37
N ILE A 226 -6.36 5.72 -3.51
CA ILE A 226 -6.29 6.51 -4.75
C ILE A 226 -6.95 7.88 -4.56
N LEU A 227 -8.13 7.93 -3.94
CA LEU A 227 -8.82 9.19 -3.66
C LEU A 227 -8.01 10.08 -2.72
N ALA A 228 -7.48 9.51 -1.62
CA ALA A 228 -6.63 10.23 -0.69
C ALA A 228 -5.39 10.80 -1.40
N GLN A 229 -4.73 10.01 -2.23
CA GLN A 229 -3.59 10.43 -3.04
C GLN A 229 -3.97 11.56 -4.01
N LEU A 230 -5.09 11.43 -4.74
CA LEU A 230 -5.57 12.46 -5.67
C LEU A 230 -5.82 13.79 -4.95
N VAL A 231 -6.49 13.74 -3.79
CA VAL A 231 -6.73 14.92 -2.96
C VAL A 231 -5.41 15.54 -2.51
N CYS A 232 -4.46 14.73 -2.04
CA CYS A 232 -3.15 15.21 -1.63
C CYS A 232 -2.40 15.86 -2.81
N THR A 233 -2.39 15.26 -4.00
CA THR A 233 -1.71 15.83 -5.18
C THR A 233 -2.36 17.14 -5.63
N VAL A 234 -3.70 17.22 -5.64
CA VAL A 234 -4.40 18.48 -5.95
C VAL A 234 -4.06 19.54 -4.91
N ALA A 235 -4.02 19.18 -3.63
CA ALA A 235 -3.63 20.10 -2.56
C ALA A 235 -2.19 20.61 -2.74
N SER A 236 -1.27 19.78 -3.27
CA SER A 236 0.11 20.15 -3.58
C SER A 236 0.26 21.18 -4.71
N GLY A 237 -0.78 21.41 -5.52
CA GLY A 237 -0.73 22.23 -6.75
C GLY A 237 -0.09 23.62 -6.57
N ALA A 238 -0.33 24.28 -5.44
CA ALA A 238 0.25 25.60 -5.16
C ALA A 238 1.79 25.56 -4.93
N VAL A 239 2.31 24.45 -4.38
CA VAL A 239 3.76 24.26 -4.20
C VAL A 239 4.42 24.02 -5.56
N LEU A 240 3.75 23.26 -6.44
CA LEU A 240 4.17 23.02 -7.82
C LEU A 240 4.29 24.34 -8.61
N ALA A 241 3.26 25.20 -8.55
CA ALA A 241 3.26 26.49 -9.23
C ALA A 241 4.41 27.40 -8.79
N ARG A 242 4.78 27.35 -7.51
CA ARG A 242 5.89 28.15 -6.98
C ARG A 242 7.26 27.67 -7.47
N ALA A 243 7.49 26.36 -7.52
CA ALA A 243 8.79 25.81 -7.92
C ALA A 243 9.01 25.80 -9.44
N GLY A 244 7.94 25.68 -10.21
CA GLY A 244 7.97 25.55 -11.67
C GLY A 244 7.88 26.86 -12.45
N GLY A 245 7.65 27.99 -11.77
CA GLY A 245 7.21 29.23 -12.41
C GLY A 245 5.75 29.12 -12.89
N GLU A 246 5.10 30.27 -13.19
CA GLU A 246 3.66 30.42 -13.46
C GLU A 246 3.04 29.47 -14.52
N GLN A 247 3.85 28.70 -15.24
CA GLN A 247 3.41 27.81 -16.32
C GLN A 247 2.83 26.46 -15.86
N TRP A 248 2.84 26.13 -14.57
CA TRP A 248 2.35 24.84 -14.06
C TRP A 248 0.84 24.82 -13.85
N MET A 249 0.10 24.58 -14.94
CA MET A 249 -1.34 24.33 -14.90
C MET A 249 -1.67 22.90 -14.42
N LEU A 250 -2.84 22.76 -13.76
CA LEU A 250 -3.46 21.53 -13.25
C LEU A 250 -3.26 20.23 -14.10
N PRO A 251 -3.29 20.27 -15.45
CA PRO A 251 -3.16 19.07 -16.27
C PRO A 251 -1.81 18.35 -16.13
N VAL A 252 -0.73 19.10 -15.86
CA VAL A 252 0.62 18.54 -15.72
C VAL A 252 0.79 17.85 -14.36
N SER A 253 0.20 18.43 -13.30
CA SER A 253 0.16 17.83 -11.97
C SER A 253 -0.65 16.53 -11.96
N MET A 254 -1.77 16.48 -12.69
CA MET A 254 -2.54 15.25 -12.87
C MET A 254 -1.77 14.18 -13.66
N LYS A 255 -1.05 14.58 -14.72
CA LYS A 255 -0.17 13.65 -15.45
C LYS A 255 0.91 13.07 -14.54
N HIS A 256 1.47 13.86 -13.63
CA HIS A 256 2.49 13.36 -12.70
C HIS A 256 1.90 12.39 -11.66
N ALA A 257 0.76 12.77 -11.05
CA ALA A 257 0.02 11.94 -10.08
C ALA A 257 -0.39 10.59 -10.66
N PHE A 258 -0.85 10.61 -11.92
CA PHE A 258 -1.41 9.45 -12.58
C PHE A 258 -0.36 8.51 -13.18
N TRP A 259 0.86 8.98 -13.46
CA TRP A 259 1.88 8.15 -14.09
C TRP A 259 3.00 7.70 -13.16
N HIS A 260 3.42 8.50 -12.18
CA HIS A 260 4.56 8.10 -11.33
C HIS A 260 4.19 6.98 -10.36
N GLU A 261 3.00 7.07 -9.74
CA GLU A 261 2.59 6.15 -8.69
C GLU A 261 2.08 4.82 -9.22
N PRO A 262 1.19 4.73 -10.23
CA PRO A 262 0.74 3.43 -10.72
C PRO A 262 1.86 2.59 -11.36
N VAL A 263 2.86 3.22 -11.97
CA VAL A 263 4.06 2.53 -12.50
C VAL A 263 4.86 1.82 -11.39
N THR A 264 4.80 2.34 -10.17
CA THR A 264 5.53 1.80 -9.01
C THR A 264 4.64 0.89 -8.16
N ILE A 265 3.44 1.36 -7.80
CA ILE A 265 2.55 0.71 -6.83
C ILE A 265 1.89 -0.53 -7.42
N TRP A 266 1.34 -0.50 -8.65
CA TRP A 266 0.63 -1.66 -9.18
C TRP A 266 1.51 -2.90 -9.35
N PRO A 267 2.72 -2.80 -9.95
CA PRO A 267 3.63 -3.94 -9.99
C PRO A 267 3.99 -4.46 -8.61
N ILE A 268 4.16 -3.58 -7.62
CA ILE A 268 4.41 -3.98 -6.24
C ILE A 268 3.18 -4.74 -5.69
N LEU A 269 1.96 -4.24 -5.82
CA LEU A 269 0.75 -4.95 -5.36
C LEU A 269 0.60 -6.33 -6.00
N CYS A 270 0.83 -6.45 -7.32
CA CYS A 270 0.82 -7.74 -8.01
C CYS A 270 1.97 -8.65 -7.55
N LEU A 271 3.14 -8.09 -7.26
CA LEU A 271 4.27 -8.82 -6.68
C LEU A 271 3.88 -9.39 -5.31
N TRP A 272 3.30 -8.58 -4.42
CA TRP A 272 2.81 -9.01 -3.11
C TRP A 272 1.73 -10.09 -3.23
N ALA A 273 0.76 -9.92 -4.13
CA ALA A 273 -0.27 -10.93 -4.39
C ALA A 273 0.33 -12.25 -4.88
N GLY A 274 1.35 -12.18 -5.75
CA GLY A 274 2.07 -13.36 -6.22
C GLY A 274 2.83 -14.06 -5.09
N VAL A 275 3.60 -13.32 -4.30
CA VAL A 275 4.32 -13.86 -3.13
C VAL A 275 3.34 -14.46 -2.13
N ALA A 276 2.24 -13.77 -1.79
CA ALA A 276 1.21 -14.28 -0.89
C ALA A 276 0.58 -15.57 -1.42
N SER A 277 0.26 -15.65 -2.71
CA SER A 277 -0.30 -16.86 -3.34
C SER A 277 0.65 -18.06 -3.25
N LEU A 278 1.95 -17.83 -3.46
CA LEU A 278 2.97 -18.87 -3.32
C LEU A 278 3.17 -19.31 -1.87
N THR A 279 3.22 -18.36 -0.94
CA THR A 279 3.66 -18.59 0.44
C THR A 279 2.53 -18.99 1.38
N LEU A 280 1.41 -18.27 1.34
CA LEU A 280 0.29 -18.40 2.27
C LEU A 280 -0.76 -19.41 1.79
N PHE A 281 -1.00 -19.47 0.48
CA PHE A 281 -2.09 -20.26 -0.09
C PHE A 281 -1.62 -21.52 -0.82
N ASN A 282 -0.31 -21.73 -0.95
CA ASN A 282 0.31 -22.84 -1.67
C ASN A 282 -0.20 -22.99 -3.13
N GLN A 283 -0.63 -21.88 -3.75
CA GLN A 283 -1.17 -21.84 -5.11
C GLN A 283 -0.09 -21.42 -6.09
N VAL A 284 0.74 -22.40 -6.50
CA VAL A 284 1.93 -22.14 -7.33
C VAL A 284 1.59 -21.46 -8.65
N ALA A 285 0.56 -21.96 -9.37
CA ALA A 285 0.16 -21.42 -10.67
C ALA A 285 -0.32 -19.97 -10.58
N LEU A 286 -1.21 -19.66 -9.62
CA LEU A 286 -1.71 -18.30 -9.40
C LEU A 286 -0.57 -17.36 -8.99
N GLY A 287 0.32 -17.82 -8.10
CA GLY A 287 1.48 -17.06 -7.67
C GLY A 287 2.41 -16.68 -8.81
N LEU A 288 2.79 -17.65 -9.65
CA LEU A 288 3.62 -17.39 -10.83
C LEU A 288 2.93 -16.47 -11.85
N ALA A 289 1.62 -16.65 -12.06
CA ALA A 289 0.84 -15.77 -12.94
C ALA A 289 0.85 -14.31 -12.44
N CYS A 290 0.61 -14.07 -11.14
CA CYS A 290 0.66 -12.74 -10.55
C CYS A 290 2.06 -12.10 -10.66
N LEU A 291 3.12 -12.87 -10.45
CA LEU A 291 4.51 -12.39 -10.61
C LEU A 291 4.82 -12.01 -12.07
N ALA A 292 4.37 -12.83 -13.03
CA ALA A 292 4.53 -12.55 -14.45
C ALA A 292 3.76 -11.29 -14.86
N ILE A 293 2.52 -11.13 -14.39
CA ILE A 293 1.70 -9.93 -14.61
C ILE A 293 2.36 -8.70 -13.99
N ALA A 294 2.89 -8.80 -12.76
CA ALA A 294 3.62 -7.71 -12.11
C ALA A 294 4.80 -7.23 -12.96
N TYR A 295 5.62 -8.16 -13.45
CA TYR A 295 6.77 -7.84 -14.30
C TYR A 295 6.34 -7.24 -15.64
N ALA A 296 5.37 -7.86 -16.32
CA ALA A 296 4.85 -7.36 -17.59
C ALA A 296 4.25 -5.96 -17.44
N ALA A 297 3.41 -5.74 -16.43
CA ALA A 297 2.82 -4.44 -16.11
C ALA A 297 3.91 -3.40 -15.85
N HIS A 298 4.94 -3.72 -15.07
CA HIS A 298 6.06 -2.78 -14.85
C HIS A 298 6.77 -2.42 -16.16
N VAL A 299 7.10 -3.42 -16.99
CA VAL A 299 7.79 -3.18 -18.26
C VAL A 299 6.95 -2.33 -19.21
N VAL A 300 5.64 -2.62 -19.32
CA VAL A 300 4.71 -1.88 -20.18
C VAL A 300 4.48 -0.46 -19.66
N LEU A 301 4.15 -0.30 -18.38
CA LEU A 301 3.86 1.01 -17.78
C LEU A 301 5.10 1.92 -17.82
N VAL A 302 6.28 1.41 -17.49
CA VAL A 302 7.55 2.16 -17.64
C VAL A 302 7.81 2.51 -19.10
N GLY A 303 7.61 1.57 -20.02
CA GLY A 303 7.82 1.79 -21.45
C GLY A 303 6.90 2.88 -22.00
N LEU A 304 5.61 2.82 -21.65
CA LEU A 304 4.62 3.82 -22.02
C LEU A 304 4.93 5.18 -21.40
N TRP A 305 5.27 5.21 -20.12
CA TRP A 305 5.69 6.44 -19.44
C TRP A 305 6.87 7.09 -20.15
N LEU A 306 7.96 6.34 -20.41
CA LEU A 306 9.13 6.87 -21.11
C LEU A 306 8.79 7.39 -22.52
N ARG A 307 7.89 6.74 -23.26
CA ARG A 307 7.42 7.22 -24.57
C ARG A 307 6.64 8.54 -24.45
N LEU A 308 5.80 8.66 -23.43
CA LEU A 308 4.99 9.86 -23.17
C LEU A 308 5.81 11.06 -22.66
N GLN A 309 7.05 10.85 -22.22
CA GLN A 309 7.95 11.90 -21.76
C GLN A 309 8.64 12.67 -22.90
N LYS A 310 8.58 12.19 -24.16
CA LYS A 310 9.22 12.84 -25.34
C LYS A 310 10.66 13.32 -25.06
N LEU A 311 11.45 12.47 -24.38
CA LEU A 311 12.80 12.80 -23.90
C LEU A 311 13.77 13.23 -25.01
N SER A 312 13.53 12.83 -26.27
CA SER A 312 14.34 13.22 -27.42
C SER A 312 14.49 14.74 -27.60
N ARG A 313 13.53 15.54 -27.10
CA ARG A 313 13.62 17.01 -27.14
C ARG A 313 14.71 17.59 -26.24
N TYR A 314 15.18 16.80 -25.27
CA TYR A 314 16.13 17.20 -24.25
C TYR A 314 17.46 16.46 -24.40
N GLU A 315 17.74 15.87 -25.57
CA GLU A 315 19.03 15.24 -25.80
C GLU A 315 20.14 16.27 -25.68
N LEU A 316 21.16 15.95 -24.88
CA LEU A 316 22.32 16.81 -24.70
C LEU A 316 23.05 16.91 -26.06
N PRO A 317 23.19 18.11 -26.65
CA PRO A 317 23.86 18.25 -27.94
C PRO A 317 25.33 17.81 -27.85
N PRO A 318 25.97 17.49 -28.99
CA PRO A 318 27.41 17.31 -29.03
C PRO A 318 28.12 18.56 -28.50
N GLY A 319 29.10 18.35 -27.62
CA GLY A 319 29.83 19.40 -26.92
C GLY A 319 30.77 18.79 -25.87
N ASP A 320 31.64 19.61 -25.27
CA ASP A 320 32.68 19.16 -24.35
C ASP A 320 32.10 18.35 -23.17
N LEU A 321 31.01 18.82 -22.56
CA LEU A 321 30.32 18.09 -21.49
C LEU A 321 29.86 16.69 -21.93
N ARG A 322 29.29 16.55 -23.13
CA ARG A 322 28.83 15.24 -23.64
C ARG A 322 30.02 14.31 -23.86
N SER A 323 31.09 14.82 -24.47
CA SER A 323 32.32 14.06 -24.73
C SER A 323 32.97 13.57 -23.44
N ARG A 324 33.12 14.45 -22.45
CA ARG A 324 33.68 14.11 -21.13
C ARG A 324 32.85 13.07 -20.39
N ILE A 325 31.51 13.20 -20.41
CA ILE A 325 30.62 12.20 -19.81
C ILE A 325 30.78 10.84 -20.48
N LEU A 326 30.86 10.79 -21.81
CA LEU A 326 31.05 9.55 -22.56
C LEU A 326 32.42 8.93 -22.28
N GLU A 327 33.49 9.74 -22.25
CA GLU A 327 34.83 9.29 -21.91
C GLU A 327 34.90 8.75 -20.48
N LEU A 328 34.30 9.46 -19.51
CA LEU A 328 34.24 9.03 -18.12
C LEU A 328 33.43 7.74 -17.96
N ALA A 329 32.31 7.60 -18.69
CA ALA A 329 31.52 6.37 -18.69
C ALA A 329 32.34 5.19 -19.25
N LEU A 330 33.07 5.41 -20.35
CA LEU A 330 33.96 4.40 -20.93
C LEU A 330 35.07 4.00 -19.96
N LYS A 331 35.75 4.97 -19.32
CA LYS A 331 36.75 4.72 -18.27
C LYS A 331 36.16 3.91 -17.10
N ALA A 332 34.91 4.21 -16.72
CA ALA A 332 34.19 3.47 -15.69
C ALA A 332 33.63 2.11 -16.17
N GLY A 333 33.89 1.67 -17.41
CA GLY A 333 33.40 0.41 -17.96
C GLY A 333 31.89 0.38 -18.25
N VAL A 334 31.27 1.54 -18.43
CA VAL A 334 29.83 1.70 -18.70
C VAL A 334 29.63 2.22 -20.12
N THR A 335 28.72 1.58 -20.86
CA THR A 335 28.27 2.08 -22.16
C THR A 335 27.01 2.91 -21.99
N LEU A 336 27.06 4.19 -22.40
CA LEU A 336 25.88 5.07 -22.49
C LEU A 336 25.37 5.10 -23.93
N LYS A 337 24.05 5.08 -24.10
CA LYS A 337 23.38 5.24 -25.40
C LYS A 337 23.00 6.68 -25.67
N GLU A 338 22.36 7.32 -24.69
CA GLU A 338 21.77 8.64 -24.83
C GLU A 338 21.97 9.43 -23.52
N ILE A 339 22.21 10.74 -23.63
CA ILE A 339 22.35 11.66 -22.51
C ILE A 339 21.30 12.76 -22.68
N TYR A 340 20.52 13.03 -21.64
CA TYR A 340 19.45 14.03 -21.64
C TYR A 340 19.67 15.06 -20.55
N LEU A 341 19.35 16.32 -20.83
CA LEU A 341 19.38 17.44 -19.89
C LEU A 341 17.96 17.97 -19.68
N LEU A 342 17.36 17.64 -18.54
CA LEU A 342 15.99 18.04 -18.20
C LEU A 342 16.02 19.28 -17.29
N PRO A 343 15.16 20.27 -17.57
CA PRO A 343 14.98 21.38 -16.64
C PRO A 343 14.28 20.89 -15.37
N ALA A 344 14.80 21.29 -14.20
CA ALA A 344 14.22 20.97 -12.89
C ALA A 344 12.81 21.53 -12.76
N THR A 345 12.53 22.63 -13.44
CA THR A 345 11.21 23.26 -13.57
C THR A 345 10.21 22.38 -14.30
N GLU A 346 10.56 21.21 -14.83
CA GLU A 346 9.59 20.23 -15.33
C GLU A 346 9.24 19.14 -14.32
N GLY A 347 9.89 19.12 -13.15
CA GLY A 347 9.57 18.23 -12.03
C GLY A 347 9.59 16.74 -12.38
N ARG A 348 10.29 16.37 -13.45
CA ARG A 348 10.35 15.00 -14.02
C ARG A 348 11.37 14.09 -13.34
N LEU A 349 12.15 14.63 -12.42
CA LEU A 349 13.19 13.91 -11.70
C LEU A 349 12.93 14.01 -10.19
N GLY A 350 12.97 12.87 -9.51
CA GLY A 350 12.94 12.80 -8.04
C GLY A 350 14.31 13.11 -7.39
N GLY A 351 15.31 13.49 -8.18
CA GLY A 351 16.66 13.84 -7.75
C GLY A 351 17.43 14.56 -8.85
N PRO A 352 18.68 14.97 -8.62
CA PRO A 352 19.40 15.83 -9.56
C PRO A 352 19.94 15.10 -10.79
N PHE A 353 19.89 13.76 -10.82
CA PHE A 353 20.16 12.95 -12.01
C PHE A 353 19.49 11.56 -11.90
N MET A 354 19.42 10.83 -13.01
CA MET A 354 18.96 9.46 -13.09
C MET A 354 19.70 8.69 -14.18
N ILE A 355 20.10 7.44 -13.90
CA ILE A 355 20.64 6.52 -14.91
C ILE A 355 19.71 5.32 -15.02
N ARG A 356 19.20 5.05 -16.23
CA ARG A 356 18.30 3.91 -16.50
C ARG A 356 18.50 3.37 -17.91
N ARG A 357 18.67 2.05 -18.05
CA ARG A 357 18.86 1.36 -19.35
C ARG A 357 19.92 2.02 -20.26
N ARG A 358 21.09 2.37 -19.69
CA ARG A 358 22.19 3.06 -20.39
C ARG A 358 21.85 4.48 -20.88
N ARG A 359 20.80 5.10 -20.35
CA ARG A 359 20.47 6.52 -20.56
C ARG A 359 20.84 7.30 -19.32
N LEU A 360 21.56 8.40 -19.49
CA LEU A 360 21.84 9.36 -18.43
C LEU A 360 20.88 10.53 -18.57
N ILE A 361 20.19 10.88 -17.49
CA ILE A 361 19.29 12.01 -17.42
C ILE A 361 19.82 12.94 -16.33
N LEU A 362 20.24 14.14 -16.71
CA LEU A 362 20.77 15.17 -15.80
C LEU A 362 19.72 16.24 -15.59
N SER A 363 19.63 16.77 -14.37
CA SER A 363 18.92 18.01 -14.12
C SER A 363 19.85 19.19 -14.40
N ASP A 364 19.32 20.25 -15.01
CA ASP A 364 20.02 21.53 -15.14
C ASP A 364 20.49 22.11 -13.79
N VAL A 365 19.74 21.90 -12.70
CA VAL A 365 20.13 22.31 -11.34
C VAL A 365 21.44 21.67 -10.90
N LEU A 366 21.67 20.40 -11.25
CA LEU A 366 22.93 19.71 -10.91
C LEU A 366 24.13 20.47 -11.49
N LEU A 367 24.01 20.88 -12.76
CA LEU A 367 25.08 21.60 -13.48
C LEU A 367 25.24 23.04 -13.00
N ARG A 368 24.21 23.65 -12.40
CA ARG A 368 24.31 24.99 -11.79
C ARG A 368 25.00 24.94 -10.42
N VAL A 369 24.77 23.88 -9.66
CA VAL A 369 25.23 23.75 -8.26
C VAL A 369 26.63 23.16 -8.18
N LEU A 370 26.98 22.25 -9.11
CA LEU A 370 28.27 21.58 -9.12
C LEU A 370 29.21 22.20 -10.14
N LYS A 371 30.48 22.30 -9.76
CA LYS A 371 31.57 22.58 -10.70
C LYS A 371 31.77 21.39 -11.66
N LYS A 372 32.57 21.61 -12.71
CA LYS A 372 32.87 20.60 -13.73
C LYS A 372 33.48 19.33 -13.13
N ASN A 373 34.52 19.47 -12.31
CA ASN A 373 35.19 18.35 -11.62
C ASN A 373 34.27 17.67 -10.59
N GLU A 374 33.47 18.45 -9.85
CA GLU A 374 32.46 17.94 -8.91
C GLU A 374 31.39 17.11 -9.63
N THR A 375 30.95 17.54 -10.81
CA THR A 375 30.00 16.81 -11.65
C THR A 375 30.60 15.48 -12.12
N GLU A 376 31.86 15.48 -12.54
CA GLU A 376 32.56 14.27 -12.96
C GLU A 376 32.74 13.28 -11.81
N ALA A 377 33.17 13.74 -10.64
CA ALA A 377 33.28 12.92 -9.44
C ALA A 377 31.95 12.23 -9.06
N VAL A 378 30.85 12.99 -9.14
CA VAL A 378 29.51 12.45 -8.88
C VAL A 378 29.09 11.45 -9.93
N LEU A 379 29.30 11.74 -11.22
CA LEU A 379 28.95 10.81 -12.30
C LEU A 379 29.77 9.53 -12.25
N ALA A 380 31.07 9.62 -11.94
CA ALA A 380 31.95 8.48 -11.75
C ALA A 380 31.39 7.52 -10.67
N ARG A 381 31.00 8.06 -9.51
CA ARG A 381 30.35 7.28 -8.44
C ARG A 381 29.10 6.56 -8.94
N GLN A 382 28.28 7.23 -9.75
CA GLN A 382 27.05 6.62 -10.28
C GLN A 382 27.32 5.55 -11.33
N PHE A 383 28.35 5.71 -12.15
CA PHE A 383 28.79 4.67 -13.07
C PHE A 383 29.31 3.45 -12.33
N VAL A 384 29.99 3.61 -11.20
CA VAL A 384 30.37 2.49 -10.33
C VAL A 384 29.14 1.74 -9.82
N HIS A 385 28.10 2.42 -9.33
CA HIS A 385 26.84 1.77 -8.94
C HIS A 385 26.19 0.98 -10.07
N LEU A 386 26.27 1.49 -11.30
CA LEU A 386 25.71 0.83 -12.47
C LEU A 386 26.55 -0.39 -12.86
N ARG A 387 27.88 -0.24 -12.93
CA ARG A 387 28.83 -1.32 -13.27
C ARG A 387 28.73 -2.48 -12.29
N ARG A 388 28.69 -2.19 -10.98
CA ARG A 388 28.62 -3.21 -9.92
C ARG A 388 27.20 -3.72 -9.62
N HIS A 389 26.20 -3.27 -10.37
CA HIS A 389 24.81 -3.66 -10.19
C HIS A 389 24.26 -3.45 -8.77
N HIS A 390 24.81 -2.50 -8.00
CA HIS A 390 24.48 -2.30 -6.57
C HIS A 390 22.96 -2.19 -6.32
N ARG A 391 22.25 -1.45 -7.17
CA ARG A 391 20.78 -1.28 -7.06
C ARG A 391 20.01 -2.56 -7.36
N ALA A 392 20.47 -3.36 -8.34
CA ALA A 392 19.84 -4.62 -8.68
C ALA A 392 20.09 -5.69 -7.60
N ILE A 393 21.30 -5.70 -7.01
CA ILE A 393 21.62 -6.56 -5.87
C ILE A 393 20.75 -6.19 -4.68
N LEU A 394 20.64 -4.91 -4.33
CA LEU A 394 19.80 -4.47 -3.21
C LEU A 394 18.32 -4.87 -3.40
N LEU A 395 17.78 -4.65 -4.60
CA LEU A 395 16.42 -5.07 -4.93
C LEU A 395 16.26 -6.59 -4.89
N GLY A 396 17.21 -7.33 -5.45
CA GLY A 396 17.24 -8.80 -5.40
C GLY A 396 17.27 -9.31 -3.96
N SER A 397 18.12 -8.73 -3.10
CA SER A 397 18.18 -9.04 -1.67
C SER A 397 16.85 -8.75 -0.96
N ALA A 398 16.21 -7.62 -1.25
CA ALA A 398 14.91 -7.30 -0.69
C ALA A 398 13.82 -8.31 -1.11
N VAL A 399 13.76 -8.65 -2.41
CA VAL A 399 12.78 -9.62 -2.93
C VAL A 399 13.01 -11.03 -2.36
N VAL A 400 14.27 -11.48 -2.26
CA VAL A 400 14.62 -12.79 -1.68
C VAL A 400 14.40 -12.85 -0.18
N SER A 401 14.52 -11.71 0.53
CA SER A 401 14.31 -11.67 1.98
C SER A 401 12.88 -12.02 2.38
N LEU A 402 11.87 -11.58 1.61
CA LEU A 402 10.44 -11.81 1.94
C LEU A 402 10.06 -13.30 2.09
N PRO A 403 10.31 -14.19 1.09
CA PRO A 403 10.01 -15.62 1.24
C PRO A 403 10.87 -16.29 2.31
N LEU A 404 12.10 -15.80 2.54
CA LEU A 404 12.98 -16.32 3.58
C LEU A 404 12.45 -15.97 4.99
N ILE A 405 12.00 -14.73 5.20
CA ILE A 405 11.35 -14.27 6.43
C ILE A 405 10.12 -15.13 6.70
N TYR A 406 9.26 -15.30 5.69
CA TYR A 406 8.08 -16.14 5.81
C TYR A 406 8.44 -17.58 6.19
N ARG A 407 9.34 -18.22 5.42
CA ARG A 407 9.72 -19.62 5.65
C ARG A 407 10.41 -19.82 6.99
N PHE A 408 11.29 -18.92 7.41
CA PHE A 408 11.92 -18.96 8.72
C PHE A 408 10.89 -18.84 9.84
N SER A 409 9.91 -17.95 9.67
CA SER A 409 8.87 -17.75 10.64
C SER A 409 8.04 -19.03 10.84
N HIS A 410 7.81 -19.82 9.78
CA HIS A 410 7.07 -21.09 9.82
C HIS A 410 7.94 -22.35 10.02
N LEU A 411 9.21 -22.21 10.46
CA LEU A 411 9.99 -23.39 10.84
C LEU A 411 9.42 -23.98 12.14
N ALA A 412 9.26 -25.31 12.18
CA ALA A 412 8.71 -26.03 13.35
C ALA A 412 9.45 -25.73 14.66
N MET A 413 10.77 -25.45 14.59
CA MET A 413 11.59 -25.08 15.75
C MET A 413 11.20 -23.71 16.37
N VAL A 414 10.58 -22.83 15.58
CA VAL A 414 10.19 -21.47 15.96
C VAL A 414 8.68 -21.37 16.22
N GLU A 415 7.87 -22.11 15.47
CA GLU A 415 6.40 -22.07 15.47
C GLU A 415 5.78 -22.34 16.85
N GLY A 416 6.46 -23.08 17.74
CA GLY A 416 6.00 -23.36 19.11
C GLY A 416 6.67 -22.55 20.23
N ARG A 417 7.71 -21.75 19.95
CA ARG A 417 8.49 -21.03 20.98
C ARG A 417 8.20 -19.53 21.04
N LEU A 418 7.81 -18.93 19.93
CA LEU A 418 7.53 -17.50 19.83
C LEU A 418 6.19 -17.28 19.11
N PRO A 419 5.30 -16.43 19.66
CA PRO A 419 4.06 -16.06 18.98
C PRO A 419 4.36 -15.51 17.58
N TRP A 420 3.51 -15.85 16.60
CA TRP A 420 3.68 -15.42 15.21
C TRP A 420 3.84 -13.89 15.10
N ALA A 421 3.08 -13.16 15.93
CA ALA A 421 3.04 -11.71 16.04
C ALA A 421 4.37 -11.09 16.49
N LEU A 422 5.29 -11.86 17.07
CA LEU A 422 6.64 -11.42 17.41
C LEU A 422 7.64 -11.83 16.32
N ARG A 423 7.61 -13.08 15.86
CA ARG A 423 8.62 -13.62 14.90
C ARG A 423 8.56 -13.00 13.50
N GLY A 424 7.35 -12.84 12.94
CA GLY A 424 7.16 -12.28 11.60
C GLY A 424 7.56 -10.80 11.57
N PRO A 425 6.94 -9.96 12.40
CA PRO A 425 7.26 -8.54 12.46
C PRO A 425 8.73 -8.28 12.80
N LEU A 426 9.35 -8.97 13.76
CA LEU A 426 10.76 -8.73 14.11
C LEU A 426 11.70 -8.87 12.90
N LEU A 427 11.54 -9.91 12.09
CA LEU A 427 12.36 -10.12 10.90
C LEU A 427 12.06 -9.09 9.80
N VAL A 428 10.79 -8.72 9.65
CA VAL A 428 10.40 -7.60 8.76
C VAL A 428 11.05 -6.29 9.23
N TRP A 429 11.16 -6.04 10.53
CA TRP A 429 11.80 -4.84 11.10
C TRP A 429 13.33 -4.86 10.99
N ILE A 430 13.99 -6.02 11.12
CA ILE A 430 15.44 -6.16 10.98
C ILE A 430 15.89 -6.02 9.52
N THR A 431 15.05 -6.44 8.56
CA THR A 431 15.41 -6.46 7.14
C THR A 431 15.83 -5.10 6.58
N PRO A 432 15.10 -3.99 6.81
CA PRO A 432 15.55 -2.65 6.43
C PRO A 432 16.92 -2.28 6.99
N VAL A 433 17.24 -2.68 8.24
CA VAL A 433 18.54 -2.42 8.86
C VAL A 433 19.65 -3.16 8.11
N LEU A 434 19.45 -4.45 7.79
CA LEU A 434 20.42 -5.23 7.03
C LEU A 434 20.62 -4.68 5.61
N LEU A 435 19.54 -4.33 4.92
CA LEU A 435 19.58 -3.71 3.60
C LEU A 435 20.27 -2.34 3.65
N TYR A 436 20.07 -1.57 4.72
CA TYR A 436 20.75 -0.30 4.95
C TYR A 436 22.27 -0.49 5.13
N LEU A 437 22.70 -1.47 5.93
CA LEU A 437 24.13 -1.77 6.10
C LEU A 437 24.78 -2.24 4.79
N LEU A 438 24.06 -3.06 4.02
CA LEU A 438 24.49 -3.47 2.68
C LEU A 438 24.62 -2.26 1.74
N TRP A 439 23.63 -1.36 1.74
CA TRP A 439 23.68 -0.13 0.98
C TRP A 439 24.90 0.73 1.37
N ARG A 440 25.17 0.90 2.68
CA ARG A 440 26.35 1.64 3.16
C ARG A 440 27.66 1.06 2.64
N ARG A 441 27.76 -0.27 2.53
CA ARG A 441 28.92 -0.90 1.90
C ARG A 441 29.05 -0.53 0.42
N PHE A 442 27.95 -0.54 -0.32
CA PHE A 442 27.92 -0.13 -1.72
C PHE A 442 28.30 1.34 -1.92
N GLU A 443 27.85 2.23 -1.04
CA GLU A 443 28.22 3.65 -1.06
C GLU A 443 29.73 3.83 -0.88
N ARG A 444 30.35 3.14 0.08
CA ARG A 444 31.81 3.19 0.30
C ARG A 444 32.59 2.70 -0.90
N THR A 445 32.19 1.57 -1.48
CA THR A 445 32.83 1.03 -2.69
C THR A 445 32.71 1.99 -3.87
N ALA A 446 31.55 2.63 -4.04
CA ALA A 446 31.33 3.61 -5.10
C ALA A 446 32.17 4.88 -4.90
N ASP A 447 32.35 5.32 -3.64
CA ASP A 447 33.20 6.46 -3.33
C ASP A 447 34.67 6.19 -3.59
N THR A 448 35.21 5.06 -3.13
CA THR A 448 36.62 4.70 -3.37
C THR A 448 36.92 4.63 -4.86
N GLU A 449 36.10 3.91 -5.63
CA GLU A 449 36.34 3.75 -7.08
C GLU A 449 36.09 5.03 -7.88
N ALA A 450 35.17 5.90 -7.44
CA ALA A 450 34.98 7.20 -8.08
C ALA A 450 36.23 8.08 -7.93
N VAL A 451 36.86 8.06 -6.76
CA VAL A 451 38.11 8.77 -6.51
C VAL A 451 39.24 8.18 -7.35
N GLU A 452 39.32 6.85 -7.47
CA GLU A 452 40.30 6.21 -8.35
C GLU A 452 40.09 6.56 -9.84
N LEU A 453 38.84 6.66 -10.30
CA LEU A 453 38.51 6.98 -11.68
C LEU A 453 38.77 8.45 -12.04
N THR A 454 38.59 9.37 -11.09
CA THR A 454 38.68 10.81 -11.34
C THR A 454 40.00 11.42 -10.86
N GLY A 455 40.70 10.76 -9.93
CA GLY A 455 41.89 11.31 -9.28
C GLY A 455 41.62 12.49 -8.34
N ASP A 456 40.35 12.88 -8.12
CA ASP A 456 39.97 14.10 -7.41
C ASP A 456 39.06 13.78 -6.21
N ARG A 457 39.69 13.46 -5.08
CA ARG A 457 38.99 13.18 -3.81
C ARG A 457 38.25 14.41 -3.28
N GLU A 458 38.82 15.60 -3.48
CA GLU A 458 38.27 16.86 -2.98
C GLU A 458 37.00 17.23 -3.72
N ALA A 459 36.95 17.05 -5.05
CA ALA A 459 35.73 17.25 -5.83
C ALA A 459 34.57 16.39 -5.32
N LEU A 460 34.80 15.11 -5.01
CA LEU A 460 33.76 14.24 -4.46
C LEU A 460 33.33 14.70 -3.06
N ALA A 461 34.29 15.06 -2.21
CA ALA A 461 34.04 15.54 -0.85
C ALA A 461 33.20 16.84 -0.84
N HIS A 462 33.47 17.77 -1.76
CA HIS A 462 32.71 19.00 -1.92
C HIS A 462 31.35 18.81 -2.60
N ALA A 463 31.24 17.89 -3.55
CA ALA A 463 30.01 17.67 -4.30
C ALA A 463 28.89 17.02 -3.45
N LEU A 464 29.23 16.05 -2.59
CA LEU A 464 28.22 15.30 -1.84
C LEU A 464 27.37 16.18 -0.90
N PRO A 465 27.94 17.08 -0.07
CA PRO A 465 27.16 18.03 0.71
C PRO A 465 26.22 18.88 -0.14
N LYS A 466 26.69 19.42 -1.28
CA LYS A 466 25.89 20.24 -2.18
C LYS A 466 24.68 19.48 -2.74
N ILE A 467 24.88 18.24 -3.18
CA ILE A 467 23.78 17.36 -3.61
C ILE A 467 22.83 17.07 -2.45
N THR A 468 23.37 16.85 -1.25
CA THR A 468 22.54 16.55 -0.07
C THR A 468 21.66 17.75 0.30
N GLN A 469 22.15 18.98 0.14
CA GLN A 469 21.37 20.20 0.37
C GLN A 469 20.19 20.35 -0.58
N LEU A 470 20.23 19.73 -1.77
CA LEU A 470 19.08 19.69 -2.67
C LEU A 470 17.92 18.85 -2.12
N ASN A 471 18.15 17.98 -1.13
CA ASN A 471 17.10 17.21 -0.46
C ASN A 471 17.24 17.35 1.07
N VAL A 472 16.42 18.21 1.67
CA VAL A 472 16.49 18.53 3.12
C VAL A 472 16.32 17.29 4.00
N ILE A 473 15.52 16.30 3.59
CA ILE A 473 15.42 15.02 4.32
C ILE A 473 16.77 14.30 4.29
N GLY A 474 17.41 14.23 3.11
CA GLY A 474 18.73 13.66 2.95
C GLY A 474 19.77 14.37 3.83
N PHE A 475 19.64 15.69 4.00
CA PHE A 475 20.50 16.48 4.89
C PHE A 475 20.32 16.11 6.37
N TYR A 476 19.08 16.11 6.88
CA TYR A 476 18.81 15.71 8.27
C TYR A 476 19.15 14.25 8.53
N TRP A 477 18.87 13.36 7.57
CA TRP A 477 19.22 11.96 7.65
C TRP A 477 20.73 11.77 7.72
N ARG A 478 21.52 12.48 6.90
CA ARG A 478 22.98 12.43 6.96
C ARG A 478 23.53 12.92 8.30
N ARG A 479 22.92 13.94 8.90
CA ARG A 479 23.26 14.43 10.24
C ARG A 479 22.94 13.39 11.33
N PHE A 480 21.79 12.72 11.21
CA PHE A 480 21.44 11.58 12.06
C PHE A 480 22.45 10.44 11.90
N GLU A 481 22.77 10.04 10.67
CA GLU A 481 23.77 9.00 10.38
C GLU A 481 25.13 9.33 10.98
N GLN A 482 25.61 10.57 10.87
CA GLN A 482 26.88 10.99 11.48
C GLN A 482 26.88 10.82 13.01
N ARG A 483 25.72 11.03 13.65
CA ARG A 483 25.58 10.92 15.12
C ARG A 483 25.56 9.48 15.61
N PHE A 484 24.89 8.59 14.89
CA PHE A 484 24.67 7.19 15.32
C PHE A 484 25.63 6.19 14.67
N PHE A 485 26.15 6.51 13.50
CA PHE A 485 27.10 5.71 12.74
C PHE A 485 28.27 6.59 12.28
N PRO A 486 29.06 7.16 13.21
CA PRO A 486 30.24 7.93 12.84
C PRO A 486 31.16 7.03 12.00
N ASN A 487 31.35 7.40 10.74
CA ASN A 487 32.25 6.66 9.86
C ASN A 487 33.65 6.78 10.45
N GLY A 488 34.17 5.70 11.04
CA GLY A 488 35.57 5.60 11.42
C GLY A 488 36.43 5.80 10.18
N GLY A 489 37.10 6.95 10.07
CA GLY A 489 38.02 7.27 8.97
C GLY A 489 37.86 8.63 8.29
N ALA A 490 36.86 9.45 8.64
CA ALA A 490 36.72 10.80 8.08
C ALA A 490 36.82 11.88 9.17
N GLY A 491 38.01 12.04 9.74
CA GLY A 491 38.32 13.15 10.65
C GLY A 491 38.19 14.53 10.02
N ASP A 492 38.24 14.64 8.68
CA ASP A 492 38.31 15.94 7.97
C ASP A 492 37.02 16.43 7.31
N LEU A 493 35.92 15.66 7.33
CA LEU A 493 34.64 16.10 6.71
C LEU A 493 33.76 16.95 7.67
N GLN A 494 34.39 17.74 8.54
CA GLN A 494 33.73 18.39 9.68
C GLN A 494 32.96 19.69 9.37
N GLN A 495 33.04 20.25 8.16
CA GLN A 495 32.34 21.50 7.85
C GLN A 495 31.30 21.30 6.74
N LEU A 496 30.06 21.05 7.15
CA LEU A 496 28.90 21.25 6.27
C LEU A 496 28.64 22.76 6.19
N PRO A 497 28.65 23.37 4.99
CA PRO A 497 28.27 24.77 4.86
C PRO A 497 26.82 24.97 5.33
N GLU A 498 26.54 26.14 5.92
CA GLU A 498 25.19 26.63 6.15
C GLU A 498 24.34 26.48 4.88
N ALA A 499 23.04 26.21 5.04
CA ALA A 499 22.12 26.00 3.92
C ALA A 499 22.31 27.11 2.86
N LEU A 500 22.32 26.73 1.58
CA LEU A 500 22.53 27.66 0.46
C LEU A 500 21.69 28.93 0.68
N PRO A 501 22.30 30.11 0.86
CA PRO A 501 21.53 31.34 1.00
C PRO A 501 20.72 31.54 -0.28
N ALA A 502 19.47 32.00 -0.15
CA ALA A 502 18.72 32.45 -1.31
C ALA A 502 19.54 33.53 -2.00
N ARG A 503 20.02 33.22 -3.22
CA ARG A 503 20.71 34.21 -4.04
C ARG A 503 19.67 35.23 -4.47
N GLU A 504 19.97 36.52 -4.26
CA GLU A 504 19.08 37.61 -4.66
C GLU A 504 18.66 37.45 -6.12
N GLU A 505 17.35 37.47 -6.37
CA GLU A 505 16.74 37.55 -7.69
C GLU A 505 17.07 38.92 -8.31
N GLY A 506 18.32 39.08 -8.75
CA GLY A 506 18.79 40.25 -9.47
C GLY A 506 19.58 39.78 -10.68
N SER A 507 18.99 39.96 -11.87
CA SER A 507 19.59 39.66 -13.19
C SER A 507 19.63 38.17 -13.57
N LEU A 508 18.51 37.63 -14.06
CA LEU A 508 18.42 36.73 -15.23
C LEU A 508 16.95 36.32 -15.49
N VAL A 509 16.02 37.28 -15.46
CA VAL A 509 14.71 37.12 -16.11
C VAL A 509 14.94 37.40 -17.59
N GLY A 510 15.17 36.36 -18.39
CA GLY A 510 15.33 36.50 -19.84
C GLY A 510 16.03 35.37 -20.59
N ALA A 511 16.56 34.34 -19.93
CA ALA A 511 17.25 33.25 -20.61
C ALA A 511 16.26 32.21 -21.15
N ASN A 512 15.75 32.45 -22.36
CA ASN A 512 15.09 31.43 -23.17
C ASN A 512 16.01 30.21 -23.35
N ALA A 513 15.44 29.04 -23.68
CA ALA A 513 16.16 27.78 -23.92
C ALA A 513 17.33 27.85 -24.94
N GLY A 514 17.51 28.99 -25.64
CA GLY A 514 18.69 29.30 -26.44
C GLY A 514 19.95 29.67 -25.64
N ASP A 515 19.86 30.16 -24.40
CA ASP A 515 21.04 30.57 -23.62
C ASP A 515 21.75 29.40 -22.93
N ALA A 516 21.05 28.29 -22.67
CA ALA A 516 21.70 27.03 -22.30
C ALA A 516 22.59 26.48 -23.43
N LYS A 517 22.33 26.85 -24.69
CA LYS A 517 23.21 26.55 -25.83
C LYS A 517 24.46 27.44 -25.86
N ARG A 518 24.40 28.68 -25.35
CA ARG A 518 25.55 29.60 -25.30
C ARG A 518 26.55 29.27 -24.19
N LEU A 519 26.07 28.77 -23.04
CA LEU A 519 26.94 28.28 -21.97
C LEU A 519 27.74 27.00 -22.34
N VAL A 520 27.39 26.34 -23.45
CA VAL A 520 28.11 25.17 -23.99
C VAL A 520 29.06 25.57 -25.14
N SER A 521 29.01 26.82 -25.61
CA SER A 521 29.81 27.30 -26.76
C SER A 521 30.84 28.38 -26.41
N ALA A 522 31.05 28.69 -25.14
CA ALA A 522 32.08 29.61 -24.67
C ALA A 522 33.10 28.84 -23.83
N ASP A 523 33.94 28.08 -24.53
CA ASP A 523 35.38 27.84 -24.35
C ASP A 523 35.81 26.65 -25.23
#